data_AF-A0A537WE86-F1
#
_entry.id   AF-A0A537WE86-F1
#
_cell.length_a   1.000
_cell.length_b   1.000
_cell.length_c   1.000
_cell.angle_alpha   90.00
_cell.angle_beta   90.00
_cell.angle_gamma   90.00
#
_symmetry.space_group_name_H-M   'P 1'
#
loop_
_entity.id
_entity.type
_entity.pdbx_description
1 polymer ?
#
loop_
_entity_poly.entity_id
_entity_poly.type
_entity_poly.pdbx_seq_one_letter_code
_entity_poly.pdbx_strand_id
1 'polypeptide(L)'
;MEADALSGRQCSRSEPGSDTVLGLLEEADPRCTSRLSFVECHASFARGRRDGRLTSKEVATLIRDFARRWSDLIIVELDGSVGERAGELAHRYSLRASEAIHLASALQLAGDTPPSLRFACWDRRLWEVAGVVGFTRVPEALA
;
A
#
# COMPACT_ATOMS: atom_id res chain seq x y z
N MET A 1 -4.58 5.66 -3.82
CA MET A 1 -4.30 4.22 -3.68
C MET A 1 -2.84 3.92 -3.95
N GLU A 2 -1.98 4.06 -2.96
CA GLU A 2 -1.16 2.97 -2.39
C GLU A 2 -0.56 3.61 -1.13
N ALA A 3 -0.47 2.87 -0.04
CA ALA A 3 0.03 3.39 1.22
C ALA A 3 1.22 2.51 1.57
N ASP A 4 2.37 2.82 0.97
CA ASP A 4 3.64 2.15 1.25
C ASP A 4 4.02 2.24 2.75
N ALA A 5 3.33 3.09 3.53
CA ALA A 5 3.37 3.12 5.01
C ALA A 5 2.92 1.83 5.68
N LEU A 6 2.12 1.01 5.00
CA LEU A 6 1.54 -0.23 5.53
C LEU A 6 2.28 -1.48 5.05
N SER A 7 3.07 -1.36 3.97
CA SER A 7 4.00 -2.39 3.52
C SER A 7 5.11 -2.54 4.57
N GLY A 8 5.45 -3.79 4.90
CA GLY A 8 6.26 -4.16 6.06
C GLY A 8 7.73 -3.70 6.08
N ARG A 9 8.09 -2.69 5.28
CA ARG A 9 9.37 -1.98 5.31
C ARG A 9 9.35 -0.85 6.35
N GLN A 10 8.28 -0.06 6.44
CA GLN A 10 8.30 1.24 7.14
C GLN A 10 7.65 1.26 8.54
N CYS A 11 7.38 0.12 9.17
CA CYS A 11 6.83 0.08 10.55
C CYS A 11 7.91 0.33 11.64
N SER A 12 8.85 1.21 11.32
CA SER A 12 9.86 1.76 12.20
C SER A 12 9.53 3.24 12.34
N ARG A 13 9.29 3.69 13.58
CA ARG A 13 9.16 5.11 13.96
C ARG A 13 10.45 5.93 13.70
N SER A 14 11.36 5.43 12.86
CA SER A 14 12.67 5.99 12.55
C SER A 14 13.18 5.65 11.14
N GLU A 15 12.32 5.18 10.21
CA GLU A 15 12.70 5.18 8.80
C GLU A 15 12.34 6.53 8.15
N PRO A 16 13.31 7.21 7.49
CA PRO A 16 13.02 8.41 6.71
C PRO A 16 11.94 8.11 5.67
N GLY A 17 10.77 8.75 5.79
CA GLY A 17 9.63 8.58 4.87
C GLY A 17 8.31 8.18 5.55
N SER A 18 8.34 7.56 6.73
CA SER A 18 7.11 7.12 7.44
C SER A 18 6.16 8.28 7.76
N ASP A 19 6.69 9.46 8.12
CA ASP A 19 5.88 10.64 8.44
C ASP A 19 5.27 11.28 7.18
N THR A 20 5.98 11.23 6.06
CA THR A 20 5.52 11.76 4.77
C THR A 20 4.37 10.95 4.19
N VAL A 21 4.41 9.62 4.34
CA VAL A 21 3.33 8.75 3.85
C VAL A 21 2.06 8.90 4.70
N LEU A 22 2.19 9.08 6.02
CA LEU A 22 1.03 9.32 6.90
C LEU A 22 0.35 10.66 6.59
N GLY A 23 1.12 11.74 6.37
CA GLY A 23 0.55 13.04 6.00
C GLY A 23 -0.20 13.03 4.67
N LEU A 24 0.33 12.34 3.66
CA LEU A 24 -0.35 12.19 2.35
C LEU A 24 -1.60 11.31 2.44
N LEU A 25 -1.64 10.37 3.39
CA LEU A 25 -2.84 9.56 3.65
C LEU A 25 -3.93 10.40 4.31
N GLU A 26 -3.57 11.31 5.22
CA GLU A 26 -4.51 12.17 5.92
C GLU A 26 -5.22 13.16 4.98
N GLU A 27 -4.56 13.60 3.91
CA GLU A 27 -5.13 14.50 2.89
C GLU A 27 -5.98 13.80 1.81
N ALA A 28 -5.86 12.48 1.66
CA ALA A 28 -6.58 11.74 0.63
C ALA A 28 -8.04 11.44 1.06
N ASP A 29 -9.01 11.79 0.21
CA ASP A 29 -10.41 11.40 0.38
C ASP A 29 -11.04 11.10 -1.02
N PRO A 30 -11.49 9.86 -1.30
CA PRO A 30 -11.48 8.70 -0.41
C PRO A 30 -10.12 8.01 -0.28
N ARG A 31 -9.82 7.48 0.91
CA ARG A 31 -8.67 6.59 1.15
C ARG A 31 -9.01 5.16 0.77
N CYS A 32 -8.12 4.53 0.03
CA CYS A 32 -8.34 3.19 -0.49
C CYS A 32 -7.04 2.36 -0.51
N THR A 33 -7.17 1.05 -0.29
CA THR A 33 -6.05 0.09 -0.37
C THR A 33 -6.52 -1.33 -0.70
N SER A 34 -5.59 -2.23 -1.00
CA SER A 34 -5.85 -3.66 -1.16
C SER A 34 -6.02 -4.35 0.19
N ARG A 35 -6.84 -5.41 0.23
CA ARG A 35 -6.92 -6.35 1.37
C ARG A 35 -5.55 -6.92 1.74
N LEU A 36 -4.62 -7.03 0.79
CA LEU A 36 -3.25 -7.46 1.05
C LEU A 36 -2.53 -6.60 2.11
N SER A 37 -2.77 -5.28 2.13
CA SER A 37 -2.17 -4.38 3.12
C SER A 37 -2.48 -4.77 4.55
N PHE A 38 -3.65 -5.37 4.80
CA PHE A 38 -4.00 -5.89 6.12
C PHE A 38 -2.99 -6.92 6.60
N VAL A 39 -2.68 -7.88 5.73
CA VAL A 39 -1.74 -8.96 6.02
C VAL A 39 -0.32 -8.42 6.14
N GLU A 40 0.07 -7.48 5.26
CA GLU A 40 1.39 -6.85 5.29
C GLU A 40 1.64 -6.08 6.59
N CYS A 41 0.67 -5.31 7.08
CA CYS A 41 0.74 -4.62 8.36
C CYS A 41 0.98 -5.59 9.51
N HIS A 42 0.13 -6.60 9.63
CA HIS A 42 0.23 -7.59 10.70
C HIS A 42 1.56 -8.35 10.65
N ALA A 43 2.02 -8.74 9.46
CA ALA A 43 3.32 -9.36 9.27
C ALA A 43 4.47 -8.43 9.66
N SER A 44 4.35 -7.13 9.38
CA SER A 44 5.31 -6.11 9.77
C SER A 44 5.41 -5.96 11.29
N PHE A 45 4.28 -5.88 11.99
CA PHE A 45 4.24 -5.81 13.46
C PHE A 45 4.88 -7.06 14.09
N ALA A 46 4.55 -8.24 13.58
CA ALA A 46 5.12 -9.50 14.04
C ALA A 46 6.65 -9.56 13.82
N ARG A 47 7.12 -9.08 12.66
CA ARG A 47 8.55 -8.97 12.34
C ARG A 47 9.26 -8.00 13.27
N GLY A 48 8.70 -6.81 13.49
CA GLY A 48 9.25 -5.82 14.43
C GLY A 48 9.44 -6.39 15.83
N ARG A 49 8.49 -7.20 16.30
CA ARG A 49 8.62 -7.91 17.58
C ARG A 49 9.73 -8.95 17.58
N ARG A 50 9.76 -9.81 16.55
CA ARG A 50 10.74 -10.89 16.42
C ARG A 50 12.17 -10.35 16.38
N ASP A 51 12.36 -9.22 15.69
CA ASP A 51 13.66 -8.59 15.52
C ASP A 51 14.05 -7.69 16.72
N GLY A 52 13.27 -7.71 17.82
CA GLY A 52 13.54 -6.96 19.04
C GLY A 52 13.30 -5.43 18.95
N ARG A 53 12.75 -4.94 17.84
CA ARG A 53 12.46 -3.51 17.60
C ARG A 53 11.18 -3.04 18.27
N LEU A 54 10.27 -3.96 18.60
CA LEU A 54 9.00 -3.68 19.26
C LEU A 54 8.77 -4.64 20.44
N THR A 55 8.27 -4.11 21.53
CA THR A 55 7.75 -4.89 22.65
C THR A 55 6.37 -5.45 22.36
N SER A 56 5.95 -6.49 23.10
CA SER A 56 4.58 -7.03 23.01
C SER A 56 3.51 -5.97 23.30
N LYS A 57 3.79 -5.02 24.20
CA LYS A 57 2.87 -3.92 24.53
C LYS A 57 2.73 -2.93 23.36
N GLU A 58 3.83 -2.60 22.69
CA GLU A 58 3.80 -1.72 21.51
C GLU A 58 3.06 -2.36 20.35
N VAL A 59 3.28 -3.66 20.08
CA VAL A 59 2.55 -4.40 19.05
C VAL A 59 1.04 -4.40 19.34
N ALA A 60 0.63 -4.64 20.59
CA ALA A 60 -0.78 -4.59 20.96
C ALA A 60 -1.39 -3.21 20.72
N THR A 61 -0.64 -2.13 20.97
CA THR A 61 -1.07 -0.76 20.66
C THR A 61 -1.17 -0.51 19.16
N LEU A 62 -0.17 -0.92 18.37
CA LEU A 62 -0.20 -0.80 16.91
C LEU A 62 -1.40 -1.52 16.30
N ILE A 63 -1.73 -2.74 16.75
CA ILE A 63 -2.90 -3.48 16.26
C ILE A 63 -4.20 -2.72 16.55
N ARG A 64 -4.38 -2.17 17.76
CA ARG A 64 -5.57 -1.38 18.10
C ARG A 64 -5.67 -0.10 17.27
N ASP A 65 -4.54 0.56 17.04
CA ASP A 65 -4.44 1.81 16.30
C ASP A 65 -4.63 1.61 14.79
N PHE A 66 -4.15 0.47 14.29
CA PHE A 66 -4.37 0.03 12.92
C PHE A 66 -5.83 -0.31 12.66
N ALA A 67 -6.49 -1.04 13.56
CA ALA A 67 -7.90 -1.39 13.43
C ALA A 67 -8.82 -0.17 13.26
N ARG A 68 -8.54 0.93 13.99
CA ARG A 68 -9.28 2.20 13.86
C ARG A 68 -9.03 2.90 12.52
N ARG A 69 -7.81 2.85 11.99
CA ARG A 69 -7.50 3.45 10.69
C ARG A 69 -8.09 2.62 9.54
N TRP A 70 -8.06 1.30 9.69
CA TRP A 70 -8.53 0.36 8.68
C TRP A 70 -10.04 0.50 8.44
N SER A 71 -10.84 0.81 9.46
CA SER A 71 -12.30 1.02 9.30
C SER A 71 -12.66 2.19 8.39
N ASP A 72 -11.73 3.13 8.20
CA ASP A 72 -11.94 4.35 7.42
C ASP A 72 -11.42 4.22 5.98
N LEU A 73 -10.95 3.03 5.58
CA LEU A 73 -10.42 2.75 4.26
C LEU A 73 -11.46 2.01 3.40
N ILE A 74 -11.55 2.40 2.14
CA ILE A 74 -12.17 1.54 1.12
C ILE A 74 -11.20 0.39 0.82
N ILE A 75 -11.65 -0.83 1.10
CA ILE A 75 -10.84 -2.03 0.91
C ILE A 75 -11.22 -2.70 -0.41
N VAL A 76 -10.24 -2.89 -1.28
CA VAL A 76 -10.36 -3.71 -2.48
C VAL A 76 -10.00 -5.15 -2.12
N GLU A 77 -10.97 -6.05 -2.20
CA GLU A 77 -10.74 -7.47 -1.93
C GLU A 77 -9.89 -8.13 -3.02
N LEU A 78 -9.10 -9.12 -2.61
CA LEU A 78 -8.39 -9.98 -3.56
C LEU A 78 -9.33 -11.11 -3.98
N ASP A 79 -10.13 -10.84 -5.00
CA ASP A 79 -10.96 -11.84 -5.67
C ASP A 79 -10.27 -12.40 -6.93
N GLY A 80 -10.95 -13.28 -7.67
CA GLY A 80 -10.42 -13.88 -8.89
C GLY A 80 -10.06 -12.84 -9.95
N SER A 81 -10.86 -11.78 -10.10
CA SER A 81 -10.63 -10.73 -11.12
C SER A 81 -9.38 -9.90 -10.81
N VAL A 82 -9.19 -9.52 -9.54
CA VAL A 82 -7.99 -8.82 -9.09
C VAL A 82 -6.78 -9.75 -9.19
N GLY A 83 -6.94 -11.03 -8.84
CA GLY A 83 -5.87 -12.03 -8.91
C GLY A 83 -5.37 -12.30 -10.33
N GLU A 84 -6.27 -12.50 -11.28
CA GLU A 84 -5.93 -12.71 -12.70
C GLU A 84 -5.21 -11.48 -13.28
N ARG A 85 -5.77 -10.28 -13.06
CA ARG A 85 -5.14 -9.03 -13.48
C ARG A 85 -3.77 -8.82 -12.84
N ALA A 86 -3.61 -9.13 -11.56
CA ALA A 86 -2.32 -9.08 -10.89
C ALA A 86 -1.30 -10.03 -11.53
N GLY A 87 -1.72 -11.24 -11.93
CA GLY A 87 -0.86 -12.17 -12.65
C GLY A 87 -0.36 -11.62 -13.99
N GLU A 88 -1.25 -11.00 -14.77
CA GLU A 88 -0.91 -10.34 -16.03
C GLU A 88 0.08 -9.18 -15.84
N LEU A 89 -0.19 -8.30 -14.87
CA LEU A 89 0.67 -7.16 -14.54
C LEU A 89 2.05 -7.63 -14.04
N ALA A 90 2.07 -8.67 -13.20
CA ALA A 90 3.31 -9.28 -12.72
C ALA A 90 4.16 -9.77 -13.87
N HIS A 91 3.57 -10.47 -14.85
CA HIS A 91 4.32 -10.93 -16.02
C HIS A 91 4.79 -9.76 -16.90
N ARG A 92 3.87 -8.85 -17.23
CA ARG A 92 4.10 -7.74 -18.18
C ARG A 92 5.16 -6.76 -17.70
N TYR A 93 5.16 -6.45 -16.41
CA TYR A 93 6.03 -5.42 -15.82
C TYR A 93 7.08 -6.00 -14.87
N SER A 94 7.19 -7.33 -14.78
CA SER A 94 8.04 -8.10 -13.84
C SER A 94 7.96 -7.63 -12.39
N LEU A 95 6.74 -7.28 -11.95
CA LEU A 95 6.43 -6.88 -10.57
C LEU A 95 6.47 -8.08 -9.62
N ARG A 96 6.80 -7.82 -8.35
CA ARG A 96 6.57 -8.76 -7.26
C ARG A 96 5.07 -8.96 -7.07
N ALA A 97 4.68 -10.10 -6.48
CA ALA A 97 3.28 -10.43 -6.24
C ALA A 97 2.53 -9.31 -5.49
N SER A 98 3.12 -8.72 -4.44
CA SER A 98 2.48 -7.65 -3.67
C SER A 98 2.26 -6.37 -4.49
N GLU A 99 3.27 -5.97 -5.26
CA GLU A 99 3.20 -4.79 -6.13
C GLU A 99 2.13 -4.97 -7.22
N ALA A 100 2.07 -6.15 -7.82
CA ALA A 100 1.08 -6.46 -8.83
C ALA A 100 -0.34 -6.49 -8.27
N ILE A 101 -0.52 -7.00 -7.04
CA ILE A 101 -1.83 -6.99 -6.35
C ILE A 101 -2.26 -5.57 -6.02
N HIS A 102 -1.38 -4.72 -5.47
CA HIS A 102 -1.71 -3.32 -5.18
C HIS A 102 -2.07 -2.54 -6.45
N LEU A 103 -1.32 -2.74 -7.54
CA LEU A 103 -1.61 -2.10 -8.82
C LEU A 103 -2.93 -2.61 -9.43
N ALA A 104 -3.18 -3.91 -9.39
CA ALA A 104 -4.44 -4.49 -9.86
C ALA A 104 -5.64 -3.99 -9.06
N SER A 105 -5.51 -3.90 -7.73
CA SER A 105 -6.53 -3.33 -6.85
C SER A 105 -6.80 -1.86 -7.19
N ALA A 106 -5.77 -1.08 -7.49
CA ALA A 106 -5.93 0.31 -7.92
C ALA A 106 -6.68 0.44 -9.23
N LEU A 107 -6.32 -0.37 -10.23
CA LEU A 107 -7.01 -0.39 -11.51
C LEU A 107 -8.46 -0.86 -11.37
N GLN A 108 -8.74 -1.78 -10.45
CA GLN A 108 -10.11 -2.23 -10.17
C GLN A 108 -10.99 -1.08 -9.65
N LEU A 109 -10.48 -0.29 -8.71
CA LEU A 109 -11.25 0.84 -8.17
C LEU A 109 -11.36 2.00 -9.17
N ALA A 110 -10.32 2.24 -9.97
CA ALA A 110 -10.34 3.32 -10.95
C ALA A 110 -11.26 3.04 -12.15
N GLY A 111 -11.59 1.77 -12.41
CA GLY A 111 -12.35 1.35 -13.59
C GLY A 111 -11.71 1.84 -14.89
N ASP A 112 -12.53 2.29 -15.83
CA ASP A 112 -12.07 2.85 -17.11
C ASP A 112 -11.49 4.28 -16.99
N THR A 113 -11.46 4.86 -15.78
CA THR A 113 -10.99 6.24 -15.54
C THR A 113 -9.88 6.32 -14.48
N PRO A 114 -8.67 5.80 -14.78
CA PRO A 114 -7.46 5.96 -13.96
C PRO A 114 -7.15 7.37 -13.40
N PRO A 115 -7.38 8.48 -14.14
CA PRO A 115 -6.96 9.82 -13.70
C PRO A 115 -7.64 10.32 -12.42
N SER A 116 -8.79 9.73 -12.04
CA SER A 116 -9.57 10.13 -10.86
C SER A 116 -8.92 9.71 -9.55
N LEU A 117 -8.04 8.70 -9.57
CA LEU A 117 -7.32 8.20 -8.40
C LEU A 117 -5.84 8.50 -8.52
N ARG A 118 -5.25 8.97 -7.42
CA ARG A 118 -3.80 9.12 -7.29
C ARG A 118 -3.21 7.82 -6.75
N PHE A 119 -2.10 7.35 -7.32
CA PHE A 119 -1.38 6.15 -6.89
C PHE A 119 -0.12 6.55 -6.12
N ALA A 120 -0.02 6.17 -4.85
CA ALA A 120 1.03 6.68 -3.96
C ALA A 120 2.03 5.58 -3.59
N CYS A 121 3.27 5.68 -4.08
CA CYS A 121 4.27 4.63 -3.91
C CYS A 121 5.68 5.21 -3.91
N TRP A 122 6.57 4.59 -3.12
CA TRP A 122 7.95 5.04 -2.99
C TRP A 122 8.95 4.04 -3.59
N ASP A 123 8.48 2.89 -4.07
CA ASP A 123 9.27 2.00 -4.91
C ASP A 123 9.37 2.59 -6.34
N ARG A 124 10.60 2.92 -6.77
CA ARG A 124 10.89 3.53 -8.08
C ARG A 124 10.24 2.77 -9.24
N ARG A 125 10.33 1.45 -9.22
CA ARG A 125 9.86 0.60 -10.31
C ARG A 125 8.34 0.63 -10.38
N LEU A 126 7.68 0.43 -9.24
CA LEU A 126 6.21 0.46 -9.18
C LEU A 126 5.68 1.85 -9.53
N TRP A 127 6.37 2.91 -9.10
CA TRP A 127 6.04 4.30 -9.45
C TRP A 127 6.09 4.57 -10.95
N GLU A 128 7.12 4.07 -11.64
CA GLU A 128 7.19 4.17 -13.11
C GLU A 128 6.04 3.43 -13.77
N VAL A 129 5.77 2.20 -13.34
CA VAL A 129 4.69 1.36 -13.90
C VAL A 129 3.32 1.99 -13.65
N ALA A 130 3.07 2.57 -12.47
CA ALA A 130 1.83 3.27 -12.15
C ALA A 130 1.54 4.41 -13.16
N GLY A 131 2.58 5.15 -13.56
CA GLY A 131 2.47 6.18 -14.59
C GLY A 131 2.18 5.60 -15.98
N VAL A 132 2.82 4.49 -16.34
CA VAL A 132 2.57 3.79 -17.62
C VAL A 132 1.12 3.32 -17.74
N VAL A 133 0.52 2.85 -16.65
CA VAL A 133 -0.89 2.41 -16.64
C VAL A 133 -1.89 3.55 -16.42
N GLY A 134 -1.42 4.81 -16.41
CA GLY A 134 -2.28 6.00 -16.45
C GLY A 134 -2.63 6.62 -15.11
N PHE A 135 -2.00 6.21 -14.00
CA PHE A 135 -2.23 6.86 -12.71
C PHE A 135 -1.47 8.18 -12.59
N THR A 136 -2.13 9.15 -11.95
CA THR A 136 -1.42 10.28 -11.34
C THR A 136 -0.64 9.76 -10.15
N ARG A 137 0.69 9.92 -10.16
CA ARG A 137 1.56 9.35 -9.12
C ARG A 137 1.79 10.32 -7.97
N VAL A 138 2.04 9.76 -6.80
CA VAL A 138 2.46 10.49 -5.60
C VAL A 138 3.64 9.75 -4.97
N PRO A 139 4.74 10.44 -4.62
CA PRO A 139 5.02 11.85 -4.89
C PRO A 139 5.14 12.14 -6.40
N GLU A 140 5.07 13.41 -6.80
CA GLU A 140 5.17 13.84 -8.21
C GLU A 140 6.55 13.52 -8.82
N ALA A 141 7.57 13.38 -7.97
CA ALA A 141 8.90 12.89 -8.33
C ALA A 141 9.48 12.09 -7.16
N LEU A 142 10.11 10.96 -7.48
CA LEU A 142 10.97 10.23 -6.54
C LEU A 142 12.41 10.74 -6.68
N ALA A 143 13.09 10.92 -5.55
CA ALA A 143 14.51 11.28 -5.47
C ALA A 143 15.43 10.10 -5.83
#